data_AF-A0A699QK78-F1
#
_entry.id   AF-A0A699QK78-F1
#
_cell.length_a   1.000
_cell.length_b   1.000
_cell.length_c   1.000
_cell.angle_alpha   90.00
_cell.angle_beta   90.00
_cell.angle_gamma   90.00
#
_symmetry.space_group_name_H-M   'P 1'
#
loop_
_entity.id
_entity.type
_entity.pdbx_description
1 polymer ?
#
loop_
_entity_poly.entity_id
_entity_poly.type
_entity_poly.pdbx_seq_one_letter_code
_entity_poly.pdbx_strand_id
1 'polypeptide(L)'
;MMERLWFFRYHRCWKTAIGSALSSLQLLDVSYCKKLSEGLSAVAEGCHGLKSLHLTGCHFVTDKLLESISENRHSLQELGLQGCTNITDA
;
A
#
# COMPACT_ATOMS: atom_id res chain seq x y z
N MET A 1 -23.45 -24.10 14.16
CA MET A 1 -23.18 -22.93 15.02
C MET A 1 -22.49 -21.86 14.18
N MET A 2 -23.28 -21.13 13.37
CA MET A 2 -22.83 -20.27 12.26
C MET A 2 -23.22 -18.81 12.47
N GLU A 3 -22.65 -18.14 13.48
CA GLU A 3 -22.99 -16.72 13.75
C GLU A 3 -21.79 -15.79 13.89
N ARG A 4 -20.59 -16.21 13.47
CA ARG A 4 -19.38 -15.34 13.42
C ARG A 4 -19.04 -14.77 12.04
N LEU A 5 -19.92 -14.94 11.05
CA LEU A 5 -19.64 -14.56 9.65
C LEU A 5 -20.24 -13.19 9.25
N TRP A 6 -21.04 -12.56 10.10
CA TRP A 6 -21.74 -11.31 9.75
C TRP A 6 -20.95 -10.04 10.08
N PHE A 7 -19.99 -10.07 11.02
CA PHE A 7 -19.14 -8.90 11.27
C PHE A 7 -17.99 -8.71 10.26
N PHE A 8 -17.62 -9.77 9.52
CA PHE A 8 -16.51 -9.71 8.55
C PHE A 8 -16.91 -9.27 7.14
N ARG A 9 -18.20 -9.11 6.86
CA ARG A 9 -18.69 -8.96 5.48
C ARG A 9 -18.83 -7.52 5.00
N TYR A 10 -18.82 -6.54 5.92
CA TYR A 10 -18.96 -5.12 5.56
C TYR A 10 -17.62 -4.36 5.44
N HIS A 11 -16.54 -4.86 6.05
CA HIS A 11 -15.19 -4.27 5.92
C HIS A 11 -14.32 -4.92 4.83
N ARG A 12 -14.80 -5.98 4.15
CA ARG A 12 -14.03 -6.68 3.12
C ARG A 12 -14.28 -6.20 1.69
N CYS A 13 -15.30 -5.38 1.43
CA CYS A 13 -15.57 -4.91 0.07
C CYS A 13 -14.64 -3.78 -0.40
N TRP A 14 -14.14 -2.92 0.50
CA TRP A 14 -13.23 -1.83 0.10
C TRP A 14 -11.80 -2.30 -0.15
N LYS A 15 -11.25 -3.18 0.72
CA LYS A 15 -9.92 -3.77 0.55
C LYS A 15 -9.77 -4.53 -0.77
N THR A 16 -10.82 -5.25 -1.16
CA THR A 16 -10.79 -6.09 -2.38
C THR A 16 -10.99 -5.28 -3.67
N ALA A 17 -11.64 -4.11 -3.61
CA ALA A 17 -11.95 -3.33 -4.81
C ALA A 17 -10.71 -2.63 -5.40
N ILE A 18 -9.87 -2.01 -4.56
CA ILE A 18 -8.67 -1.31 -5.04
C ILE A 18 -7.61 -2.31 -5.49
N GLY A 19 -7.42 -3.39 -4.72
CA GLY A 19 -6.44 -4.42 -5.08
C GLY A 19 -6.79 -5.19 -6.35
N SER A 20 -8.07 -5.46 -6.61
CA SER A 20 -8.48 -6.17 -7.83
C SER A 20 -8.54 -5.26 -9.07
N ALA A 21 -8.94 -3.98 -8.89
CA ALA A 21 -9.01 -3.00 -9.99
C ALA A 21 -7.64 -2.55 -10.51
N LEU A 22 -6.58 -2.68 -9.70
CA LEU A 22 -5.22 -2.20 -10.01
C LEU A 22 -4.21 -3.33 -10.25
N SER A 23 -4.69 -4.52 -10.60
CA SER A 23 -3.85 -5.70 -10.88
C SER A 23 -2.86 -5.51 -12.05
N SER A 24 -3.05 -4.48 -12.89
CA SER A 24 -2.12 -4.07 -13.95
C SER A 24 -1.37 -2.77 -13.67
N LEU A 25 -1.51 -2.18 -12.47
CA LEU A 25 -0.85 -0.93 -12.13
C LEU A 25 0.66 -1.15 -12.00
N GLN A 26 1.42 -0.49 -12.86
CA GLN A 26 2.89 -0.55 -12.85
C GLN A 26 3.52 0.66 -12.17
N LEU A 27 2.85 1.81 -12.17
CA LEU A 27 3.36 3.05 -11.59
C LEU A 27 2.30 3.65 -10.66
N LEU A 28 2.70 3.96 -9.44
CA LEU A 28 1.88 4.68 -8.47
C LEU A 28 2.66 5.89 -7.95
N ASP A 29 2.12 7.08 -8.15
CA ASP A 29 2.64 8.30 -7.55
C ASP A 29 1.61 8.88 -6.58
N VAL A 30 1.99 8.95 -5.31
CA VAL A 30 1.18 9.55 -4.23
C VAL A 30 1.99 10.57 -3.45
N SER A 31 2.96 11.21 -4.11
CA SER A 31 3.82 12.23 -3.52
C SER A 31 3.00 13.36 -2.88
N TYR A 32 3.50 13.89 -1.76
CA TYR A 32 2.90 14.95 -0.94
C TYR A 32 1.52 14.63 -0.35
N CYS A 33 1.11 13.36 -0.36
CA CYS A 33 -0.12 12.94 0.32
C CYS A 33 0.07 12.92 1.83
N LYS A 34 -0.94 13.37 2.58
CA LYS A 34 -0.88 13.50 4.05
C LYS A 34 -1.56 12.39 4.84
N LYS A 35 -2.44 11.59 4.21
CA LYS A 35 -3.25 10.55 4.88
C LYS A 35 -3.58 9.37 3.95
N LEU A 36 -2.56 8.70 3.42
CA LEU A 36 -2.77 7.57 2.51
C LEU A 36 -2.27 6.21 3.03
N SER A 37 -1.89 6.11 4.32
CA SER A 37 -1.27 4.89 4.87
C SER A 37 -2.09 3.62 4.64
N GLU A 38 -3.38 3.61 5.02
CA GLU A 38 -4.23 2.42 4.82
C GLU A 38 -4.54 2.14 3.34
N GLY A 39 -4.63 3.19 2.53
CA GLY A 39 -4.81 3.06 1.08
C GLY A 39 -3.59 2.45 0.42
N LEU A 40 -2.39 2.83 0.86
CA LEU A 40 -1.13 2.30 0.34
C LEU A 40 -0.95 0.82 0.72
N SER A 41 -1.30 0.42 1.95
CA SER A 41 -1.29 -0.99 2.34
C SER A 41 -2.25 -1.82 1.48
N ALA A 42 -3.46 -1.32 1.18
CA ALA A 42 -4.39 -2.01 0.29
C ALA A 42 -3.87 -2.11 -1.15
N VAL A 43 -3.14 -1.08 -1.61
CA VAL A 43 -2.46 -1.10 -2.93
C VAL A 43 -1.31 -2.09 -2.92
N ALA A 44 -0.50 -2.15 -1.87
CA ALA A 44 0.56 -3.14 -1.73
C ALA A 44 0.01 -4.58 -1.72
N GLU A 45 -1.04 -4.84 -0.93
CA GLU A 45 -1.64 -6.18 -0.85
C GLU A 45 -2.30 -6.64 -2.17
N GLY A 46 -2.67 -5.73 -3.08
CA GLY A 46 -3.40 -6.07 -4.30
C GLY A 46 -2.65 -5.90 -5.62
N CYS A 47 -1.66 -5.00 -5.66
CA CYS A 47 -0.99 -4.59 -6.90
C CYS A 47 0.32 -5.35 -7.12
N HIS A 48 0.23 -6.65 -7.41
CA HIS A 48 1.43 -7.48 -7.62
C HIS A 48 2.32 -7.05 -8.80
N GLY A 49 1.79 -6.27 -9.75
CA GLY A 49 2.50 -5.78 -10.93
C GLY A 49 3.22 -4.43 -10.76
N LEU A 50 3.25 -3.86 -9.56
CA LEU A 50 3.83 -2.54 -9.32
C LEU A 50 5.35 -2.56 -9.53
N LYS A 51 5.84 -1.63 -10.36
CA LYS A 51 7.26 -1.44 -10.70
C LYS A 51 7.81 -0.11 -10.18
N SER A 52 7.04 0.97 -10.21
CA SER A 52 7.49 2.28 -9.76
C SER A 52 6.54 2.81 -8.69
N LEU A 53 7.07 3.17 -7.52
CA LEU A 53 6.30 3.73 -6.42
C LEU A 53 6.94 5.03 -5.93
N HIS A 54 6.24 6.15 -6.07
CA HIS A 54 6.70 7.45 -5.60
C HIS A 54 5.89 7.90 -4.38
N LEU A 55 6.59 8.12 -3.28
CA LEU A 55 6.07 8.55 -1.99
C LEU A 55 6.73 9.86 -1.52
N THR A 56 7.29 10.65 -2.44
CA THR A 56 8.07 11.85 -2.12
C THR A 56 7.26 12.82 -1.24
N GLY A 57 7.80 13.25 -0.10
CA GLY A 57 7.14 14.19 0.83
C GLY A 57 5.97 13.61 1.63
N CYS A 58 5.84 12.27 1.66
CA CYS A 58 4.79 11.59 2.42
C CYS A 58 5.26 11.27 3.84
N HIS A 59 4.82 12.08 4.82
CA HIS A 59 5.16 11.83 6.24
C HIS A 59 4.44 10.63 6.86
N PHE A 60 3.46 10.02 6.19
CA PHE A 60 2.78 8.83 6.73
C PHE A 60 3.54 7.52 6.44
N VAL A 61 4.61 7.58 5.65
CA VAL A 61 5.43 6.41 5.30
C VAL A 61 6.33 6.08 6.47
N THR A 62 6.28 4.84 6.92
CA THR A 62 7.06 4.30 8.04
C THR A 62 7.78 3.03 7.61
N ASP A 63 8.79 2.61 8.36
CA ASP A 63 9.57 1.39 8.06
C ASP A 63 8.67 0.15 7.95
N LYS A 64 7.68 0.04 8.83
CA LYS A 64 6.67 -1.04 8.79
C LYS A 64 5.87 -1.08 7.49
N LEU A 65 5.57 0.09 6.92
CA LEU A 65 4.87 0.18 5.64
C LEU A 65 5.77 -0.27 4.49
N LEU A 66 7.06 0.08 4.54
CA LEU A 66 8.06 -0.37 3.57
C LEU A 66 8.33 -1.87 3.67
N GLU A 67 8.40 -2.43 4.88
CA GLU A 67 8.45 -3.88 5.11
C GLU A 67 7.22 -4.56 4.51
N SER A 68 6.02 -4.03 4.75
CA SER A 68 4.80 -4.60 4.15
C SER A 68 4.83 -4.55 2.62
N ILE A 69 5.42 -3.50 2.03
CA ILE A 69 5.60 -3.40 0.58
C ILE A 69 6.68 -4.37 0.08
N SER A 70 7.75 -4.61 0.84
CA SER A 70 8.82 -5.52 0.43
C SER A 70 8.45 -7.01 0.60
N GLU A 71 7.63 -7.33 1.61
CA GLU A 71 7.08 -8.67 1.83
C GLU A 71 6.05 -9.05 0.75
N ASN A 72 5.29 -8.06 0.26
CA ASN A 72 4.43 -8.28 -0.88
C ASN A 72 5.27 -8.49 -2.14
N ARG A 73 4.85 -9.45 -2.97
CA ARG A 73 5.59 -9.96 -4.14
C ARG A 73 5.64 -8.97 -5.32
N HIS A 74 5.85 -7.70 -5.05
CA HIS A 74 5.99 -6.66 -6.07
C HIS A 74 7.33 -6.82 -6.80
N SER A 75 7.31 -6.66 -8.12
CA SER A 75 8.54 -6.49 -8.89
C SER A 75 8.95 -5.01 -8.91
N LEU A 76 9.10 -4.40 -7.73
CA LEU A 76 9.41 -2.98 -7.62
C LEU A 76 10.82 -2.73 -8.17
N GLN A 77 10.91 -1.85 -9.17
CA GLN A 77 12.14 -1.42 -9.83
C GLN A 77 12.55 -0.01 -9.38
N GLU A 78 11.58 0.83 -9.04
CA GLU A 78 11.81 2.22 -8.65
C GLU A 78 11.01 2.56 -7.39
N LEU A 79 11.68 3.19 -6.41
CA LEU A 79 11.08 3.63 -5.16
C LEU A 79 11.57 5.04 -4.83
N GLY A 80 10.65 6.01 -4.83
CA GLY A 80 10.91 7.40 -4.46
C GLY A 80 10.47 7.68 -3.03
N LEU A 81 11.43 7.93 -2.12
CA LEU A 81 11.17 8.23 -0.70
C LEU A 81 11.67 9.61 -0.27
N GLN A 82 11.95 10.48 -1.25
CA GLN A 82 12.58 11.77 -0.97
C GLN A 82 11.70 12.61 -0.04
N GLY A 83 12.26 13.15 1.04
CA GLY A 83 11.51 13.97 1.99
C GLY A 83 10.50 13.22 2.87
N CYS A 84 10.53 11.87 2.87
CA CYS A 84 9.86 11.08 3.90
C CYS A 84 10.70 11.15 5.19
N THR A 85 10.18 11.81 6.22
CA THR A 85 10.91 12.05 7.48
C THR A 85 10.68 10.99 8.55
N ASN A 86 9.75 10.05 8.32
CA ASN A 86 9.33 9.04 9.29
C ASN A 86 9.87 7.63 8.96
N ILE A 87 10.88 7.57 8.08
CA ILE A 87 11.65 6.37 7.74
C ILE A 87 12.93 6.44 8.56
N THR A 88 13.29 5.35 9.22
CA THR A 88 14.41 5.26 10.16
C THR A 88 15.41 4.19 9.72
N ASP A 89 16.71 4.42 9.93
CA ASP A 89 17.79 3.48 9.58
C ASP A 89 17.91 2.29 10.56
N ALA A 90 16.80 1.64 10.91
CA ALA A 90 16.76 0.54 11.90
C ALA A 90 17.44 -0.74 11.40
#